data_AF-A0A845F0Y8-F1
#
_entry.id   AF-A0A845F0Y8-F1
#
_cell.length_a   1.000
_cell.length_b   1.000
_cell.length_c   1.000
_cell.angle_alpha   90.00
_cell.angle_beta   90.00
_cell.angle_gamma   90.00
#
_symmetry.space_group_name_H-M   'P 1'
#
loop_
_entity.id
_entity.type
_entity.pdbx_description
1 polymer ?
#
loop_
_entity_poly.entity_id
_entity_poly.type
_entity_poly.pdbx_seq_one_letter_code
_entity_poly.pdbx_strand_id
1 'polypeptide(L)' 'MQLYDYDFCHNLLYAGWDGGIINNLNDARHEILQNFDQMDFENASAHEEMREIVESMVAEIDQLLSKIQSVQFK' A
#
# COMPACT_ATOMS: atom_id res chain seq x y z
N MET A 1 30.48 2.05 11.60
CA MET A 1 29.05 1.64 11.64
C MET A 1 28.31 2.52 10.65
N GLN A 2 27.88 1.94 9.52
CA GLN A 2 26.85 2.59 8.72
C GLN A 2 25.52 2.32 9.44
N LEU A 3 24.79 3.38 9.80
CA LEU A 3 23.51 3.28 10.52
C LEU A 3 22.38 2.69 9.65
N TYR A 4 22.64 2.50 8.36
CA TYR A 4 21.68 2.07 7.34
C TYR A 4 22.33 1.02 6.43
N ASP A 5 22.79 -0.08 7.01
CA ASP A 5 23.30 -1.21 6.23
C ASP A 5 22.16 -2.00 5.56
N TYR A 6 22.53 -3.00 4.77
CA TYR A 6 21.59 -3.85 4.05
C TYR A 6 20.56 -4.47 5.00
N ASP A 7 20.99 -5.04 6.12
CA ASP A 7 20.12 -5.74 7.06
C ASP A 7 19.13 -4.79 7.73
N PHE A 8 19.57 -3.58 8.10
CA PHE A 8 18.68 -2.54 8.61
C PHE A 8 17.59 -2.19 7.58
N CYS A 9 17.99 -1.91 6.34
CA CYS A 9 17.06 -1.53 5.28
C CYS A 9 16.10 -2.66 4.92
N HIS A 10 16.62 -3.90 4.84
CA HIS A 10 15.83 -5.08 4.56
C HIS A 10 14.79 -5.31 5.66
N ASN A 11 15.19 -5.24 6.93
CA ASN A 11 14.27 -5.41 8.05
C ASN A 11 13.21 -4.29 8.09
N LEU A 12 13.55 -3.04 7.78
CA LEU A 12 12.55 -1.96 7.72
C LEU A 12 11.46 -2.24 6.65
N LEU A 13 11.85 -2.80 5.51
CA LEU A 13 10.91 -3.08 4.42
C LEU A 13 10.10 -4.36 4.62
N TYR A 14 10.75 -5.41 5.14
CA TYR A 14 10.23 -6.78 5.18
C TYR A 14 10.06 -7.36 6.59
N ALA A 15 10.09 -6.53 7.64
CA ALA A 15 9.99 -7.00 9.02
C ALA A 15 8.75 -7.86 9.28
N GLY A 16 8.95 -9.11 9.70
CA GLY A 16 7.95 -9.95 10.37
C GLY A 16 6.58 -10.03 9.70
N TRP A 17 5.58 -10.48 10.46
CA TRP A 17 4.22 -10.65 9.93
C TRP A 17 3.59 -9.31 9.52
N ASP A 18 3.68 -8.27 10.37
CA ASP A 18 3.01 -6.96 10.12
C ASP A 18 3.95 -5.74 10.31
N GLY A 19 5.26 -5.94 10.42
CA GLY A 19 6.19 -4.87 10.78
C GLY A 19 6.76 -4.09 9.59
N GLY A 20 6.80 -4.72 8.42
CA GLY A 20 7.44 -4.18 7.23
C GLY A 20 6.60 -3.11 6.55
N ILE A 21 7.27 -2.08 6.03
CA ILE A 21 6.61 -1.03 5.22
C ILE A 21 5.83 -1.66 4.05
N ILE A 22 6.37 -2.72 3.42
CA ILE A 22 5.69 -3.39 2.30
C ILE A 22 4.41 -4.09 2.76
N ASN A 23 4.42 -4.75 3.91
CA ASN A 23 3.23 -5.43 4.44
C ASN A 23 2.15 -4.39 4.78
N ASN A 24 2.51 -3.34 5.52
CA ASN A 24 1.58 -2.25 5.86
C ASN A 24 0.95 -1.58 4.63
N LEU A 25 1.70 -1.40 3.55
CA LEU A 25 1.17 -0.85 2.31
C LEU A 25 0.22 -1.82 1.60
N ASN A 26 0.52 -3.12 1.61
CA ASN A 26 -0.38 -4.13 1.08
C ASN A 26 -1.67 -4.22 1.89
N ASP A 27 -1.58 -4.14 3.22
CA ASP A 27 -2.73 -4.15 4.12
C ASP A 27 -3.60 -2.91 3.90
N ALA A 28 -3.00 -1.72 3.85
CA ALA A 28 -3.73 -0.48 3.54
C ALA A 28 -4.47 -0.58 2.19
N ARG A 29 -3.81 -1.11 1.15
CA ARG A 29 -4.45 -1.35 -0.15
C ARG A 29 -5.62 -2.33 -0.05
N HIS A 30 -5.46 -3.41 0.71
CA HIS A 30 -6.52 -4.39 0.92
C HIS A 30 -7.71 -3.80 1.68
N GLU A 31 -7.45 -3.07 2.77
CA GLU A 31 -8.47 -2.43 3.60
C GLU A 31 -9.23 -1.36 2.83
N ILE A 32 -8.57 -0.57 1.97
CA ILE A 32 -9.24 0.40 1.10
C ILE A 32 -10.26 -0.29 0.18
N LEU A 33 -9.85 -1.37 -0.49
CA LEU A 33 -10.72 -2.14 -1.38
C LEU A 33 -11.87 -2.80 -0.61
N GLN A 34 -11.56 -3.40 0.55
CA GLN A 34 -12.56 -4.04 1.39
C GLN A 34 -13.59 -3.03 1.92
N ASN A 35 -13.16 -1.84 2.30
CA ASN A 35 -14.05 -0.78 2.75
C ASN A 35 -14.96 -0.30 1.63
N PHE A 36 -14.42 -0.15 0.41
CA PHE A 36 -15.23 0.19 -0.77
C PHE A 36 -16.28 -0.88 -1.09
N ASP A 37 -15.92 -2.15 -1.05
CA ASP A 37 -16.85 -3.27 -1.28
C ASP A 37 -17.97 -3.36 -0.23
N GLN A 38 -17.72 -2.85 0.98
CA GLN A 38 -18.68 -2.80 2.08
C GLN A 38 -19.52 -1.51 2.10
N MET A 39 -19.17 -0.51 1.30
CA MET A 39 -19.95 0.72 1.22
C MET A 39 -21.29 0.47 0.55
N ASP A 40 -22.35 0.98 1.17
CA ASP A 40 -23.68 1.03 0.59
C ASP A 40 -23.87 2.39 -0.10
N PHE A 41 -24.24 2.36 -1.38
CA PHE A 41 -24.36 3.57 -2.19
C PHE A 41 -25.82 3.86 -2.50
N GLU A 42 -26.23 5.10 -2.21
CA GLU A 42 -27.61 5.55 -2.43
C GLU A 42 -27.98 5.63 -3.93
N ASN A 43 -26.98 5.74 -4.82
CA ASN A 43 -27.17 5.74 -6.26
C ASN A 43 -25.86 5.39 -7.02
N ALA A 44 -26.01 5.11 -8.32
CA ALA A 44 -24.90 4.72 -9.19
C ALA A 44 -23.85 5.82 -9.42
N SER A 45 -24.23 7.11 -9.35
CA SER A 45 -23.28 8.22 -9.52
C SER A 45 -22.31 8.28 -8.34
N ALA A 46 -22.84 8.15 -7.12
CA ALA A 46 -22.02 8.13 -5.90
C ALA A 46 -21.06 6.93 -5.87
N HIS A 47 -21.52 5.77 -6.34
CA HIS A 47 -20.65 4.59 -6.49
C HIS A 47 -19.52 4.85 -7.49
N GLU A 48 -19.83 5.44 -8.65
CA GLU A 48 -18.83 5.72 -9.69
C GLU A 48 -17.76 6.71 -9.22
N GLU A 49 -18.19 7.84 -8.62
CA GLU A 49 -17.26 8.83 -8.07
C GLU A 49 -16.35 8.23 -7.00
N MET A 50 -16.91 7.40 -6.12
CA MET A 50 -16.12 6.72 -5.10
C MET A 50 -15.17 5.68 -5.68
N ARG A 51 -15.58 4.95 -6.73
CA ARG A 51 -14.71 4.02 -7.45
C ARG A 51 -13.49 4.72 -8.00
N GLU A 52 -13.66 5.87 -8.67
CA GLU A 52 -12.53 6.63 -9.23
C GLU A 52 -11.53 7.06 -8.14
N ILE A 53 -12.03 7.48 -6.98
CA ILE A 53 -11.19 7.83 -5.82
C ILE A 53 -10.41 6.60 -5.32
N VAL A 54 -11.11 5.49 -5.11
CA VAL A 54 -10.51 4.24 -4.62
C VAL A 54 -9.46 3.69 -5.59
N GLU A 55 -9.75 3.70 -6.89
CA GLU A 55 -8.80 3.29 -7.93
C GLU A 55 -7.56 4.18 -7.94
N SER A 56 -7.71 5.50 -7.76
CA SER A 56 -6.56 6.42 -7.64
C SER A 56 -5.72 6.12 -6.39
N MET A 57 -6.34 5.90 -5.24
CA MET A 57 -5.64 5.57 -3.99
C MET A 57 -4.85 4.25 -4.12
N VAL A 58 -5.46 3.22 -4.70
CA VAL A 58 -4.80 1.93 -4.94
C VAL A 58 -3.63 2.09 -5.91
N ALA A 59 -3.80 2.88 -6.98
CA ALA A 59 -2.75 3.14 -7.95
C ALA A 59 -1.53 3.86 -7.32
N GLU A 60 -1.75 4.80 -6.41
CA GLU A 60 -0.67 5.47 -5.68
C GLU A 60 0.11 4.50 -4.78
N ILE A 61 -0.58 3.59 -4.09
CA ILE A 61 0.07 2.56 -3.27
C ILE A 61 0.88 1.59 -4.15
N ASP A 62 0.32 1.14 -5.28
CA ASP A 62 1.01 0.26 -6.22
C ASP A 62 2.28 0.91 -6.78
N GLN A 63 2.23 2.22 -7.10
CA GLN A 63 3.41 2.99 -7.52
C GLN A 63 4.46 3.08 -6.41
N LEU A 64 4.04 3.31 -5.16
CA LEU A 64 4.96 3.40 -4.02
C LEU A 64 5.63 2.05 -3.75
N LEU A 65 4.88 0.94 -3.77
CA LEU A 65 5.40 -0.41 -3.64
C LEU A 65 6.43 -0.72 -4.73
N SER A 66 6.09 -0.45 -6.00
CA SER A 66 6.99 -0.64 -7.14
C SER A 66 8.28 0.17 -6.96
N LYS A 67 8.18 1.43 -6.54
CA LYS A 67 9.34 2.29 -6.28
C LYS A 67 10.23 1.72 -5.17
N ILE A 68 9.65 1.30 -4.04
CA ILE A 68 10.39 0.71 -2.92
C ILE A 68 11.12 -0.56 -3.37
N GLN A 69 10.42 -1.46 -4.07
CA GLN A 69 10.97 -2.74 -4.55
C GLN A 69 12.05 -2.56 -5.63
N SER A 70 12.04 -1.44 -6.35
CA SER A 70 13.08 -1.11 -7.34
C SER A 70 14.41 -0.68 -6.72
N VAL A 71 14.43 -0.33 -5.43
CA VAL A 71 15.66 0.09 -4.75
C VAL A 71 16.55 -1.12 -4.47
N GLN A 72 17.73 -1.14 -5.09
CA GLN A 72 18.78 -2.09 -4.73
C GLN A 72 19.66 -1.52 -3.63
N PHE A 73 19.58 -2.10 -2.43
CA PHE A 73 20.50 -1.82 -1.34
C PHE A 73 21.88 -2.42 -1.68
N LYS A 74 22.92 -1.59 -1.66
CA LYS A 74 24.32 -1.99 -1.92
C LYS A 74 25.07 -2.20 -0.62
#